data_AF-A0A9X2GQU7-F1
#
_entry.id   AF-A0A9X2GQU7-F1
#
_cell.length_a   1.000
_cell.length_b   1.000
_cell.length_c   1.000
_cell.angle_alpha   90.00
_cell.angle_beta   90.00
_cell.angle_gamma   90.00
#
_symmetry.space_group_name_H-M   'P 1'
#
loop_
_entity.id
_entity.type
_entity.pdbx_description
1 polymer ?
#
loop_
_entity_poly.entity_id
_entity_poly.type
_entity_poly.pdbx_seq_one_letter_code
_entity_poly.pdbx_strand_id
1 'polypeptide(L)'
;MSWEMPPGLRVVHGLVASDAPWPRADETQRLDGAGSWMDLASASQGGRAESASAVSQVRASGNYGGDVSVFESSWSGTDERMGDGALANALVGTGTTAVVVLRTVWKYVVVIALLALLVAVIRSFALGPALGALFTRIRTMGTRKALQATLAQIERNIGGNAVAALRLAKGIFGRLMIVPGLQTALVAANTLSLDPFDDNAQAREAAEHVLNQTPAGREALAYAREHGITTLYQNGPNEYGSGYNRNLKVIHIGGAGWSTPEAMAGEFVRQVEIAKSRWTPSPLGTDLGEYAEARGREEEAANRAAYRMGSQLGHEEDARQTYGEDGFKSHGADYGDLAQEHDEGLEQAILNGPFKLFN
;
A
#
# COMPACT_ATOMS: atom_id res chain seq x y z
N MET A 1 -27.25 7.09 -11.85
CA MET A 1 -26.38 8.28 -12.00
C MET A 1 -25.21 7.84 -12.85
N SER A 2 -25.07 8.31 -14.09
CA SER A 2 -23.93 7.93 -14.93
C SER A 2 -22.65 8.53 -14.32
N TRP A 3 -21.70 7.66 -13.93
CA TRP A 3 -20.41 8.07 -13.39
C TRP A 3 -19.49 8.53 -14.52
N GLU A 4 -19.84 9.65 -15.12
CA GLU A 4 -19.02 10.35 -16.10
C GLU A 4 -17.85 11.07 -15.43
N MET A 5 -16.72 11.11 -16.13
CA MET A 5 -15.56 11.85 -15.67
C MET A 5 -15.88 13.35 -15.61
N PRO A 6 -15.60 14.03 -14.47
CA PRO A 6 -15.77 15.46 -14.36
C PRO A 6 -15.08 16.21 -15.51
N PRO A 7 -15.74 17.18 -16.16
CA PRO A 7 -15.19 17.85 -17.34
C PRO A 7 -13.79 18.42 -17.13
N GLY A 8 -13.51 18.99 -15.95
CA GLY A 8 -12.20 19.54 -15.60
C GLY A 8 -11.06 18.52 -15.50
N LEU A 9 -11.36 17.23 -15.31
CA LEU A 9 -10.34 16.17 -15.20
C LEU A 9 -10.04 15.48 -16.53
N ARG A 10 -10.85 15.70 -17.57
CA ARG A 10 -10.68 15.04 -18.89
C ARG A 10 -9.34 15.35 -19.53
N VAL A 11 -8.88 16.59 -19.40
CA VAL A 11 -7.58 17.04 -19.96
C VAL A 11 -6.42 16.31 -19.28
N VAL A 12 -6.47 16.19 -17.95
CA VAL A 12 -5.44 15.51 -17.16
C VAL A 12 -5.51 14.00 -17.36
N HIS A 13 -6.71 13.44 -17.52
CA HIS A 13 -6.90 12.03 -17.83
C HIS A 13 -6.27 11.65 -19.17
N GLY A 14 -6.34 12.52 -20.18
CA GLY A 14 -5.66 12.31 -21.46
C GLY A 14 -4.15 12.01 -21.30
N LEU A 15 -3.52 12.50 -20.23
CA LEU A 15 -2.10 12.25 -19.94
C LEU A 15 -1.82 10.85 -19.39
N VAL A 16 -2.81 10.13 -18.90
CA VAL A 16 -2.66 8.80 -18.28
C VAL A 16 -3.62 7.75 -18.86
N ALA A 17 -4.47 8.13 -19.81
CA ALA A 17 -5.56 7.30 -20.32
C ALA A 17 -5.11 5.98 -20.95
N SER A 18 -3.90 5.93 -21.53
CA SER A 18 -3.30 4.70 -22.07
C SER A 18 -3.07 3.63 -21.01
N ASP A 19 -2.78 4.07 -19.78
CA ASP A 19 -2.35 3.22 -18.67
C ASP A 19 -3.46 3.03 -17.64
N ALA A 20 -4.43 3.94 -17.63
CA ALA A 20 -5.60 3.92 -16.75
C ALA A 20 -6.87 4.29 -17.53
N PRO A 21 -7.41 3.35 -18.33
CA PRO A 21 -8.63 3.61 -19.10
C PRO A 21 -9.82 3.85 -18.15
N TRP A 22 -10.61 4.88 -18.47
CA TRP A 22 -11.83 5.18 -17.72
C TRP A 22 -12.98 4.24 -18.16
N PRO A 23 -13.55 3.43 -17.25
CA PRO A 23 -14.66 2.56 -17.61
C PRO A 23 -15.91 3.38 -17.96
N ARG A 24 -16.48 3.15 -19.15
CA ARG A 24 -17.70 3.84 -19.63
C ARG A 24 -19.02 3.18 -19.25
N ALA A 25 -18.97 2.02 -18.60
CA ALA A 25 -20.19 1.30 -18.24
C ALA A 25 -21.00 2.09 -17.19
N ASP A 26 -22.33 1.95 -17.23
CA ASP A 26 -23.20 2.42 -16.14
C ASP A 26 -23.22 1.37 -15.04
N GLU A 27 -22.51 1.66 -13.94
CA GLU A 27 -22.48 0.80 -12.76
C GLU A 27 -23.86 0.67 -12.10
N THR A 28 -24.72 1.68 -12.21
CA THR A 28 -26.09 1.66 -11.66
C THR A 28 -26.89 0.54 -12.32
N GLN A 29 -26.94 0.53 -13.66
CA GLN A 29 -27.69 -0.47 -14.42
C GLN A 29 -27.21 -1.90 -14.16
N ARG A 30 -25.91 -2.08 -13.91
CA ARG A 30 -25.33 -3.40 -13.59
C ARG A 30 -25.62 -3.83 -12.16
N LEU A 31 -25.68 -2.91 -11.20
CA LEU A 31 -26.15 -3.20 -9.85
C LEU A 31 -27.62 -3.56 -9.84
N ASP A 32 -28.45 -2.86 -10.62
CA ASP A 32 -29.87 -3.19 -10.77
C ASP A 32 -30.07 -4.59 -11.35
N GLY A 33 -29.26 -4.94 -12.37
CA GLY A 33 -29.21 -6.29 -12.93
C GLY A 33 -28.75 -7.34 -11.91
N ALA A 34 -27.74 -7.03 -11.09
CA ALA A 34 -27.27 -7.91 -10.03
C ALA A 34 -28.33 -8.14 -8.95
N GLY A 35 -29.07 -7.09 -8.56
CA GLY A 35 -30.22 -7.19 -7.67
C GLY A 35 -31.31 -8.09 -8.22
N SER A 36 -31.63 -7.95 -9.51
CA SER A 36 -32.62 -8.80 -10.20
C SER A 36 -32.26 -10.29 -10.12
N TRP A 37 -30.97 -10.64 -10.19
CA TRP A 37 -30.51 -12.02 -10.01
C TRP A 37 -30.65 -12.53 -8.57
N MET A 38 -30.41 -11.67 -7.57
CA MET A 38 -30.60 -12.02 -6.16
C MET A 38 -32.09 -12.17 -5.80
N ASP A 39 -32.95 -11.33 -6.37
CA ASP A 39 -34.40 -11.45 -6.22
C ASP A 39 -34.91 -12.75 -6.83
N LEU A 40 -34.40 -13.12 -8.01
CA LEU A 40 -34.72 -14.40 -8.65
C LEU A 40 -34.24 -15.60 -7.82
N ALA A 41 -33.06 -15.50 -7.21
CA ALA A 41 -32.54 -16.53 -6.30
C ALA A 41 -33.46 -16.71 -5.08
N SER A 42 -33.88 -15.60 -4.47
CA SER A 42 -34.78 -15.58 -3.31
C SER A 42 -36.17 -16.13 -3.66
N ALA A 43 -36.72 -15.74 -4.81
CA ALA A 43 -37.99 -16.24 -5.32
C ALA A 43 -37.93 -17.75 -5.60
N SER A 44 -36.81 -18.25 -6.15
CA SER A 44 -36.61 -19.69 -6.40
C SER A 44 -36.56 -20.48 -5.10
N GLN A 45 -35.92 -19.94 -4.06
CA GLN A 45 -35.85 -20.56 -2.74
C GLN A 45 -37.22 -20.55 -2.02
N GLY A 46 -37.96 -19.44 -2.12
CA GLY A 46 -39.32 -19.33 -1.59
C GLY A 46 -40.28 -20.31 -2.27
N GLY A 47 -40.27 -20.35 -3.61
CA GLY A 47 -41.08 -21.29 -4.39
C GLY A 47 -40.77 -22.75 -4.08
N ARG A 48 -39.49 -23.07 -3.79
CA ARG A 48 -39.10 -24.40 -3.31
C ARG A 48 -39.74 -24.74 -1.96
N ALA A 49 -39.68 -23.84 -0.99
CA ALA A 49 -40.26 -24.04 0.34
C ALA A 49 -41.80 -24.19 0.28
N GLU A 50 -42.46 -23.36 -0.52
CA GLU A 50 -43.91 -23.45 -0.75
C GLU A 50 -44.30 -24.78 -1.40
N SER A 51 -43.54 -25.20 -2.41
CA SER A 51 -43.80 -26.46 -3.11
C SER A 51 -43.55 -27.68 -2.22
N ALA A 52 -42.49 -27.68 -1.40
CA ALA A 52 -42.23 -28.72 -0.42
C ALA A 52 -43.36 -28.81 0.64
N SER A 53 -43.88 -27.66 1.08
CA SER A 53 -45.03 -27.59 1.97
C SER A 53 -46.28 -28.21 1.31
N ALA A 54 -46.57 -27.87 0.06
CA ALA A 54 -47.70 -28.43 -0.69
C ALA A 54 -47.59 -29.95 -0.84
N VAL A 55 -46.40 -30.49 -1.17
CA VAL A 55 -46.14 -31.94 -1.24
C VAL A 55 -46.38 -32.61 0.11
N SER A 56 -45.89 -32.00 1.21
CA SER A 56 -46.10 -32.51 2.56
C SER A 56 -47.58 -32.52 2.98
N GLN A 57 -48.34 -31.53 2.55
CA GLN A 57 -49.77 -31.40 2.83
C GLN A 57 -50.56 -32.50 2.12
N VAL A 58 -50.19 -32.86 0.89
CA VAL A 58 -50.82 -33.99 0.15
C VAL A 58 -50.67 -35.31 0.91
N ARG A 59 -49.49 -35.58 1.50
CA ARG A 59 -49.28 -36.73 2.40
C ARG A 59 -50.11 -36.62 3.68
N ALA A 60 -50.10 -35.45 4.33
CA ALA A 60 -50.84 -35.24 5.58
C ALA A 60 -52.35 -35.42 5.41
N SER A 61 -52.88 -35.17 4.21
CA SER A 61 -54.29 -35.44 3.84
C SER A 61 -54.60 -36.92 3.57
N GLY A 62 -53.64 -37.84 3.74
CA GLY A 62 -53.87 -39.29 3.67
C GLY A 62 -53.69 -39.93 2.29
N ASN A 63 -53.05 -39.23 1.34
CA ASN A 63 -52.79 -39.77 0.01
C ASN A 63 -51.51 -40.60 -0.01
N TYR A 64 -51.63 -41.93 -0.07
CA TYR A 64 -50.49 -42.87 -0.04
C TYR A 64 -50.42 -43.80 -1.27
N GLY A 65 -51.09 -43.42 -2.37
CA GLY A 65 -51.14 -44.23 -3.59
C GLY A 65 -49.83 -44.27 -4.37
N GLY A 66 -49.66 -45.27 -5.24
CA GLY A 66 -48.48 -45.41 -6.10
C GLY A 66 -48.19 -44.16 -6.95
N ASP A 67 -49.24 -43.47 -7.41
CA ASP A 67 -49.13 -42.22 -8.17
C ASP A 67 -48.47 -41.10 -7.35
N VAL A 68 -48.72 -41.04 -6.03
CA VAL A 68 -48.08 -40.06 -5.12
C VAL A 68 -46.59 -40.36 -5.00
N SER A 69 -46.19 -41.63 -4.92
CA SER A 69 -44.78 -42.01 -4.85
C SER A 69 -44.01 -41.72 -6.15
N VAL A 70 -44.65 -41.90 -7.32
CA VAL A 70 -44.07 -41.54 -8.63
C VAL A 70 -43.92 -40.02 -8.73
N PHE A 71 -44.96 -39.28 -8.35
CA PHE A 71 -44.90 -37.82 -8.30
C PHE A 71 -43.77 -37.31 -7.39
N GLU A 72 -43.65 -37.83 -6.16
CA GLU A 72 -42.58 -37.46 -5.23
C GLU A 72 -41.17 -37.77 -5.76
N SER A 73 -40.99 -38.90 -6.44
CA SER A 73 -39.70 -39.24 -7.07
C SER A 73 -39.36 -38.32 -8.24
N SER A 74 -40.35 -37.89 -9.02
CA SER A 74 -40.16 -36.91 -10.10
C SER A 74 -39.92 -35.49 -9.54
N TRP A 75 -40.53 -35.20 -8.40
CA TRP A 75 -40.43 -33.93 -7.71
C TRP A 75 -39.06 -33.74 -7.06
N SER A 76 -38.48 -34.78 -6.43
CA SER A 76 -37.16 -34.67 -5.80
C SER A 76 -36.07 -34.21 -6.77
N GLY A 77 -36.10 -34.67 -8.02
CA GLY A 77 -35.17 -34.19 -9.06
C GLY A 77 -35.45 -32.75 -9.52
N THR A 78 -36.68 -32.25 -9.37
CA THR A 78 -37.03 -30.85 -9.64
C THR A 78 -36.62 -29.94 -8.48
N ASP A 79 -36.78 -30.42 -7.25
CA ASP A 79 -36.36 -29.76 -6.01
C ASP A 79 -34.84 -29.49 -5.99
N GLU A 80 -34.04 -30.47 -6.41
CA GLU A 80 -32.60 -30.33 -6.62
C GLU A 80 -32.27 -29.26 -7.67
N ARG A 81 -32.89 -29.31 -8.85
CA ARG A 81 -32.67 -28.32 -9.93
C ARG A 81 -33.07 -26.90 -9.53
N MET A 82 -34.13 -26.73 -8.74
CA MET A 82 -34.52 -25.43 -8.19
C MET A 82 -33.50 -24.93 -7.16
N GLY A 83 -32.89 -25.83 -6.38
CA GLY A 83 -31.78 -25.51 -5.48
C GLY A 83 -30.54 -25.03 -6.24
N ASP A 84 -30.14 -25.75 -7.27
CA ASP A 84 -29.01 -25.38 -8.14
C ASP A 84 -29.26 -24.07 -8.87
N GLY A 85 -30.49 -23.84 -9.34
CA GLY A 85 -30.92 -22.59 -9.97
C GLY A 85 -30.85 -21.41 -9.01
N ALA A 86 -31.33 -21.56 -7.78
CA ALA A 86 -31.23 -20.52 -6.74
C ALA A 86 -29.76 -20.19 -6.42
N LEU A 87 -28.91 -21.21 -6.28
CA LEU A 87 -27.48 -21.02 -6.04
C LEU A 87 -26.77 -20.33 -7.21
N ALA A 88 -27.04 -20.76 -8.45
CA ALA A 88 -26.47 -20.16 -9.65
C ALA A 88 -26.86 -18.68 -9.79
N ASN A 89 -28.14 -18.35 -9.58
CA ASN A 89 -28.63 -16.98 -9.61
C ASN A 89 -27.98 -16.12 -8.51
N ALA A 90 -27.84 -16.66 -7.30
CA ALA A 90 -27.16 -15.97 -6.20
C ALA A 90 -25.67 -15.73 -6.51
N LEU A 91 -24.97 -16.69 -7.12
CA LEU A 91 -23.57 -16.55 -7.53
C LEU A 91 -23.40 -15.52 -8.64
N VAL A 92 -24.28 -15.50 -9.64
CA VAL A 92 -24.26 -14.50 -10.72
C VAL A 92 -24.54 -13.10 -10.17
N GLY A 93 -25.54 -12.96 -9.29
CA GLY A 93 -25.85 -11.69 -8.64
C GLY A 93 -24.69 -11.17 -7.79
N THR A 94 -24.17 -12.00 -6.87
CA THR A 94 -23.05 -11.62 -5.99
C THR A 94 -21.76 -11.34 -6.77
N GLY A 95 -21.43 -12.15 -7.77
CA GLY A 95 -20.28 -11.93 -8.65
C GLY A 95 -20.39 -10.63 -9.44
N THR A 96 -21.58 -10.32 -9.98
CA THR A 96 -21.83 -9.06 -10.69
C THR A 96 -21.68 -7.86 -9.76
N THR A 97 -22.27 -7.92 -8.55
CA THR A 97 -22.12 -6.88 -7.53
C THR A 97 -20.65 -6.65 -7.17
N ALA A 98 -19.88 -7.71 -6.99
CA ALA A 98 -18.45 -7.62 -6.68
C ALA A 98 -17.67 -6.89 -7.78
N VAL A 99 -17.92 -7.24 -9.06
CA VAL A 99 -17.29 -6.57 -10.21
C VAL A 99 -17.68 -5.09 -10.28
N VAL A 100 -18.94 -4.75 -10.01
CA VAL A 100 -19.38 -3.35 -10.00
C VAL A 100 -18.70 -2.57 -8.89
N VAL A 101 -18.69 -3.09 -7.66
CA VAL A 101 -18.01 -2.45 -6.52
C VAL A 101 -16.54 -2.18 -6.86
N LEU A 102 -15.84 -3.18 -7.40
CA LEU A 102 -14.44 -3.05 -7.77
C LEU A 102 -14.20 -1.98 -8.85
N ARG A 103 -15.03 -1.93 -9.89
CA ARG A 103 -14.95 -0.89 -10.93
C ARG A 103 -15.22 0.50 -10.37
N THR A 104 -16.17 0.61 -9.45
CA THR A 104 -16.46 1.85 -8.74
C THR A 104 -15.25 2.30 -7.93
N VAL A 105 -14.62 1.40 -7.14
CA VAL A 105 -13.36 1.66 -6.42
C VAL A 105 -12.28 2.19 -7.37
N TRP A 106 -12.09 1.52 -8.51
CA TRP A 106 -11.11 1.93 -9.52
C TRP A 106 -11.38 3.34 -10.04
N LYS A 107 -12.63 3.69 -10.36
CA LYS A 107 -13.01 5.04 -10.77
C LYS A 107 -12.64 6.08 -9.72
N TYR A 108 -12.87 5.81 -8.43
CA TYR A 108 -12.46 6.70 -7.35
C TYR A 108 -10.93 6.87 -7.28
N VAL A 109 -10.17 5.78 -7.34
CA VAL A 109 -8.70 5.81 -7.35
C VAL A 109 -8.19 6.67 -8.50
N VAL A 110 -8.74 6.49 -9.71
CA VAL A 110 -8.37 7.29 -10.88
C VAL A 110 -8.70 8.76 -10.67
N VAL A 111 -9.88 9.12 -10.17
CA VAL A 111 -10.25 10.53 -9.91
C VAL A 111 -9.27 11.18 -8.92
N ILE A 112 -8.93 10.49 -7.83
CA ILE A 112 -8.01 11.01 -6.82
C ILE A 112 -6.60 11.20 -7.42
N ALA A 113 -6.11 10.22 -8.18
CA ALA A 113 -4.82 10.32 -8.85
C ALA A 113 -4.79 11.49 -9.85
N LEU A 114 -5.89 11.74 -10.57
CA LEU A 114 -6.02 12.87 -11.49
C LEU A 114 -6.06 14.21 -10.76
N LEU A 115 -6.72 14.30 -9.60
CA LEU A 115 -6.69 15.51 -8.78
C LEU A 115 -5.28 15.82 -8.27
N ALA A 116 -4.56 14.82 -7.78
CA ALA A 116 -3.18 14.97 -7.36
C ALA A 116 -2.27 15.41 -8.53
N LEU A 117 -2.46 14.80 -9.70
CA LEU A 117 -1.73 15.16 -10.92
C LEU A 117 -2.06 16.59 -11.37
N LEU A 118 -3.34 17.00 -11.33
CA LEU A 118 -3.76 18.35 -11.66
C LEU A 118 -3.07 19.39 -10.76
N VAL A 119 -3.05 19.16 -9.45
CA VAL A 119 -2.37 20.04 -8.49
C VAL A 119 -0.87 20.09 -8.79
N ALA A 120 -0.24 18.96 -9.10
CA ALA A 120 1.17 18.91 -9.48
C ALA A 120 1.48 19.69 -10.77
N VAL A 121 0.60 19.60 -11.77
CA VAL A 121 0.71 20.37 -13.02
C VAL A 121 0.55 21.87 -12.75
N ILE A 122 -0.43 22.28 -11.94
CA ILE A 122 -0.61 23.69 -11.56
C ILE A 122 0.64 24.23 -10.87
N ARG A 123 1.20 23.48 -9.91
CA ARG A 123 2.44 23.85 -9.21
C ARG A 123 3.65 23.92 -10.15
N SER A 124 3.68 23.08 -11.19
CA SER A 124 4.78 23.08 -12.15
C SER A 124 4.93 24.41 -12.90
N PHE A 125 3.83 25.15 -13.12
CA PHE A 125 3.88 26.46 -13.76
C PHE A 125 4.63 27.52 -12.93
N ALA A 126 4.68 27.35 -11.60
CA ALA A 126 5.46 28.22 -10.73
C ALA A 126 6.99 28.06 -10.89
N LEU A 127 7.45 26.94 -11.49
CA LEU A 127 8.87 26.63 -11.70
C LEU A 127 9.42 27.22 -13.02
N GLY A 128 8.59 27.90 -13.80
CA GLY A 128 8.94 28.40 -15.13
C GLY A 128 8.83 27.32 -16.23
N PRO A 129 8.94 27.71 -17.52
CA PRO A 129 8.51 26.86 -18.64
C PRO A 129 9.29 25.55 -18.78
N ALA A 130 10.61 25.59 -18.63
CA ALA A 130 11.48 24.43 -18.86
C ALA A 130 11.41 23.41 -17.69
N LEU A 131 11.53 23.89 -16.45
CA LEU A 131 11.47 23.04 -15.26
C LEU A 131 10.03 22.54 -15.02
N GLY A 132 9.02 23.34 -15.30
CA GLY A 132 7.62 22.95 -15.20
C GLY A 132 7.23 21.82 -16.15
N ALA A 133 7.70 21.87 -17.40
CA ALA A 133 7.47 20.80 -18.38
C ALA A 133 8.15 19.48 -17.97
N LEU A 134 9.40 19.54 -17.49
CA LEU A 134 10.12 18.37 -16.99
C LEU A 134 9.41 17.76 -15.76
N PHE A 135 9.00 18.61 -14.81
CA PHE A 135 8.31 18.20 -13.60
C PHE A 135 6.97 17.53 -13.90
N THR A 136 6.17 18.14 -14.79
CA THR A 136 4.91 17.56 -15.28
C THR A 136 5.15 16.19 -15.92
N ARG A 137 6.21 16.03 -16.70
CA ARG A 137 6.56 14.76 -17.34
C ARG A 137 6.96 13.67 -16.32
N ILE A 138 7.76 14.01 -15.32
CA ILE A 138 8.13 13.09 -14.24
C ILE A 138 6.90 12.65 -13.45
N ARG A 139 6.06 13.60 -13.06
CA ARG A 139 4.83 13.33 -12.30
C ARG A 139 3.84 12.48 -13.09
N THR A 140 3.61 12.79 -14.36
CA THR A 140 2.75 11.96 -15.22
C THR A 140 3.27 10.54 -15.35
N MET A 141 4.58 10.33 -15.57
CA MET A 141 5.18 8.99 -15.61
C MET A 141 5.04 8.25 -14.27
N GLY A 142 5.24 8.94 -13.14
CA GLY A 142 5.04 8.39 -11.80
C GLY A 142 3.59 7.96 -11.56
N THR A 143 2.63 8.83 -11.89
CA THR A 143 1.19 8.53 -11.78
C THR A 143 0.80 7.34 -12.66
N ARG A 144 1.33 7.24 -13.89
CA ARG A 144 1.09 6.08 -14.76
C ARG A 144 1.58 4.78 -14.12
N LYS A 145 2.82 4.74 -13.62
CA LYS A 145 3.38 3.57 -12.95
C LYS A 145 2.57 3.16 -11.71
N ALA A 146 2.17 4.14 -10.89
CA ALA A 146 1.36 3.89 -9.70
C ALA A 146 -0.02 3.30 -10.07
N LEU A 147 -0.68 3.85 -11.08
CA LEU A 147 -1.95 3.33 -11.58
C LEU A 147 -1.81 1.93 -12.16
N GLN A 148 -0.77 1.66 -12.96
CA GLN A 148 -0.48 0.32 -13.48
C GLN A 148 -0.23 -0.70 -12.36
N ALA A 149 0.57 -0.34 -11.36
CA ALA A 149 0.83 -1.21 -10.21
C ALA A 149 -0.45 -1.52 -9.42
N THR A 150 -1.30 -0.51 -9.24
CA THR A 150 -2.59 -0.65 -8.55
C THR A 150 -3.54 -1.53 -9.34
N LEU A 151 -3.63 -1.34 -10.67
CA LEU A 151 -4.43 -2.18 -11.56
C LEU A 151 -3.95 -3.63 -11.52
N ALA A 152 -2.64 -3.86 -11.65
CA ALA A 152 -2.05 -5.20 -11.58
C ALA A 152 -2.26 -5.86 -10.22
N GLN A 153 -2.30 -5.10 -9.12
CA GLN A 153 -2.66 -5.62 -7.80
C GLN A 153 -4.13 -5.99 -7.72
N ILE A 154 -5.02 -5.15 -8.26
CA ILE A 154 -6.45 -5.44 -8.34
C ILE A 154 -6.70 -6.71 -9.19
N GLU A 155 -6.11 -6.81 -10.37
CA GLU A 155 -6.24 -7.97 -11.27
C GLU A 155 -5.76 -9.27 -10.60
N ARG A 156 -4.61 -9.23 -9.92
CA ARG A 156 -4.10 -10.40 -9.17
C ARG A 156 -5.05 -10.82 -8.05
N ASN A 157 -5.61 -9.86 -7.31
CA ASN A 157 -6.53 -10.15 -6.21
C ASN A 157 -7.89 -10.68 -6.66
N ILE A 158 -8.37 -10.27 -7.84
CA ILE A 158 -9.58 -10.86 -8.47
C ILE A 158 -9.33 -12.33 -8.83
N GLY A 159 -8.13 -12.64 -9.35
CA GLY A 159 -7.76 -13.99 -9.81
C GLY A 159 -7.59 -15.00 -8.68
N GLY A 160 -7.21 -14.55 -7.48
CA GLY A 160 -7.01 -15.41 -6.31
C GLY A 160 -8.27 -15.63 -5.46
N ASN A 161 -8.98 -14.54 -5.08
CA ASN A 161 -10.13 -14.65 -4.17
C ASN A 161 -11.03 -13.39 -4.18
N ALA A 162 -12.23 -13.47 -4.77
CA ALA A 162 -13.16 -12.34 -4.90
C ALA A 162 -13.58 -11.72 -3.54
N VAL A 163 -13.61 -12.51 -2.47
CA VAL A 163 -13.91 -12.02 -1.10
C VAL A 163 -12.75 -11.20 -0.54
N ALA A 164 -11.50 -11.56 -0.85
CA ALA A 164 -10.33 -10.77 -0.49
C ALA A 164 -10.32 -9.43 -1.23
N ALA A 165 -10.66 -9.42 -2.52
CA ALA A 165 -10.82 -8.19 -3.31
C ALA A 165 -11.90 -7.25 -2.74
N LEU A 166 -13.02 -7.79 -2.26
CA LEU A 166 -14.08 -7.03 -1.58
C LEU A 166 -13.67 -6.50 -0.21
N ARG A 167 -12.89 -7.26 0.58
CA ARG A 167 -12.34 -6.78 1.86
C ARG A 167 -11.31 -5.67 1.65
N LEU A 168 -10.50 -5.77 0.59
CA LEU A 168 -9.52 -4.75 0.22
C LEU A 168 -10.23 -3.49 -0.29
N ALA A 169 -11.26 -3.64 -1.12
CA ALA A 169 -12.14 -2.56 -1.52
C ALA A 169 -12.81 -1.88 -0.30
N LYS A 170 -13.28 -2.66 0.68
CA LYS A 170 -13.82 -2.16 1.95
C LYS A 170 -12.76 -1.43 2.79
N GLY A 171 -11.52 -1.91 2.82
CA GLY A 171 -10.40 -1.24 3.49
C GLY A 171 -10.04 0.09 2.83
N ILE A 172 -10.02 0.13 1.50
CA ILE A 172 -9.81 1.35 0.70
C ILE A 172 -10.96 2.34 0.93
N PHE A 173 -12.21 1.88 0.88
CA PHE A 173 -13.41 2.72 1.12
C PHE A 173 -13.55 3.20 2.57
N GLY A 174 -13.28 2.34 3.54
CA GLY A 174 -13.31 2.69 4.96
C GLY A 174 -12.25 3.74 5.31
N ARG A 175 -11.10 3.69 4.63
CA ARG A 175 -10.07 4.74 4.72
C ARG A 175 -10.48 6.01 3.96
N LEU A 176 -11.26 5.93 2.88
CA LEU A 176 -11.66 7.09 2.05
C LEU A 176 -12.93 7.85 2.51
N MET A 177 -13.82 7.26 3.32
CA MET A 177 -15.12 7.86 3.70
C MET A 177 -15.12 8.70 4.99
N ILE A 178 -13.99 8.84 5.70
CA ILE A 178 -13.84 9.82 6.78
C ILE A 178 -13.17 11.05 6.16
N VAL A 179 -13.94 12.08 5.84
CA VAL A 179 -13.39 13.35 5.34
C VAL A 179 -13.95 14.49 6.19
N PRO A 180 -13.05 15.16 6.93
CA PRO A 180 -12.66 16.51 6.53
C PRO A 180 -11.16 16.54 6.24
N GLY A 181 -10.81 16.68 4.96
CA GLY A 181 -9.45 16.93 4.51
C GLY A 181 -8.46 15.77 4.68
N LEU A 182 -8.17 15.08 3.58
CA LEU A 182 -6.77 14.88 3.19
C LEU A 182 -5.89 13.89 4.00
N GLN A 183 -6.33 12.93 4.82
CA GLN A 183 -5.36 12.09 5.60
C GLN A 183 -5.11 10.64 5.12
N THR A 184 -5.91 10.05 4.23
CA THR A 184 -5.74 8.62 3.87
C THR A 184 -5.32 8.35 2.43
N ALA A 185 -5.57 9.29 1.51
CA ALA A 185 -4.63 9.50 0.39
C ALA A 185 -3.23 9.88 0.93
N LEU A 186 -3.18 10.32 2.20
CA LEU A 186 -1.99 10.58 3.00
C LEU A 186 -1.55 9.39 3.86
N VAL A 187 -2.16 8.19 3.80
CA VAL A 187 -1.55 6.97 4.38
C VAL A 187 -0.65 6.29 3.36
N ALA A 188 -0.98 6.41 2.06
CA ALA A 188 0.00 6.21 0.99
C ALA A 188 0.99 7.38 0.87
N ALA A 189 0.73 8.55 1.48
CA ALA A 189 1.69 9.65 1.57
C ALA A 189 2.47 9.72 2.90
N ASN A 190 2.01 9.08 3.98
CA ASN A 190 2.76 8.92 5.24
C ASN A 190 3.69 7.72 5.18
N THR A 191 3.35 6.67 4.43
CA THR A 191 4.29 5.59 4.08
C THR A 191 5.23 5.96 2.91
N LEU A 192 4.95 7.09 2.26
CA LEU A 192 5.87 7.82 1.38
C LEU A 192 6.32 9.14 2.06
N SER A 193 6.77 9.10 3.32
CA SER A 193 7.39 10.26 4.02
C SER A 193 8.66 10.79 3.34
N LEU A 194 9.09 10.16 2.25
CA LEU A 194 9.97 10.77 1.28
C LEU A 194 9.15 11.80 0.52
N ASP A 195 9.11 13.05 0.99
CA ASP A 195 8.88 14.17 0.08
C ASP A 195 10.14 14.28 -0.77
N PRO A 196 10.16 13.75 -2.01
CA PRO A 196 11.36 13.79 -2.85
C PRO A 196 11.63 15.21 -3.38
N PHE A 197 10.84 16.21 -2.93
CA PHE A 197 10.98 17.62 -3.26
C PHE A 197 11.50 18.46 -2.09
N ASP A 198 11.65 17.89 -0.90
CA ASP A 198 12.37 18.53 0.22
C ASP A 198 13.80 17.99 0.29
N ASP A 199 14.54 18.09 -0.81
CA ASP A 199 15.99 17.82 -0.82
C ASP A 199 16.74 19.15 -0.80
N ASN A 200 17.33 19.48 0.35
CA ASN A 200 18.20 20.60 0.55
C ASN A 200 19.57 20.32 -0.08
N ALA A 201 19.72 20.73 -1.35
CA ALA A 201 20.95 20.56 -2.10
C ALA A 201 22.16 21.18 -1.39
N GLN A 202 22.00 22.31 -0.70
CA GLN A 202 23.10 22.98 0.01
C GLN A 202 23.55 22.16 1.23
N ALA A 203 22.60 21.63 2.00
CA ALA A 203 22.90 20.73 3.13
C ALA A 203 23.56 19.44 2.64
N ARG A 204 23.08 18.86 1.53
CA ARG A 204 23.71 17.71 0.89
C ARG A 204 25.15 18.00 0.50
N GLU A 205 25.41 19.08 -0.23
CA GLU A 205 26.76 19.45 -0.65
C GLU A 205 27.70 19.66 0.55
N ALA A 206 27.21 20.31 1.62
CA ALA A 206 27.98 20.51 2.84
C ALA A 206 28.28 19.18 3.56
N ALA A 207 27.28 18.31 3.71
CA ALA A 207 27.46 16.99 4.33
C ALA A 207 28.38 16.09 3.50
N GLU A 208 28.22 16.06 2.18
CA GLU A 208 29.10 15.33 1.26
C GLU A 208 30.54 15.84 1.31
N HIS A 209 30.74 17.15 1.47
CA HIS A 209 32.06 17.71 1.68
C HIS A 209 32.72 17.10 2.93
N VAL A 210 32.01 17.03 4.06
CA VAL A 210 32.50 16.41 5.30
C VAL A 210 32.72 14.90 5.13
N LEU A 211 31.80 14.18 4.48
CA LEU A 211 31.94 12.74 4.21
C LEU A 211 33.24 12.43 3.44
N ASN A 212 33.62 13.28 2.50
CA ASN A 212 34.83 13.09 1.71
C ASN A 212 36.14 13.29 2.51
N GLN A 213 36.09 13.96 3.66
CA GLN A 213 37.26 14.20 4.52
C GLN A 213 37.70 12.93 5.27
N THR A 214 36.79 11.99 5.51
CA THR A 214 37.08 10.79 6.33
C THR A 214 37.11 9.50 5.50
N PRO A 215 37.93 8.50 5.87
CA PRO A 215 37.82 7.16 5.29
C PRO A 215 36.43 6.55 5.43
N ALA A 216 35.78 6.68 6.59
CA ALA A 216 34.46 6.10 6.84
C ALA A 216 33.38 6.75 5.96
N GLY A 217 33.39 8.08 5.82
CA GLY A 217 32.44 8.78 4.96
C GLY A 217 32.61 8.44 3.47
N ARG A 218 33.85 8.31 2.98
CA ARG A 218 34.12 7.86 1.60
C ARG A 218 33.65 6.43 1.34
N GLU A 219 33.82 5.53 2.31
CA GLU A 219 33.32 4.15 2.22
C GLU A 219 31.79 4.13 2.15
N ALA A 220 31.12 4.93 2.99
CA ALA A 220 29.66 5.03 3.00
C ALA A 220 29.11 5.59 1.68
N LEU A 221 29.74 6.64 1.14
CA LEU A 221 29.39 7.20 -0.18
C LEU A 221 29.58 6.18 -1.31
N ALA A 222 30.67 5.41 -1.27
CA ALA A 222 30.93 4.36 -2.25
C ALA A 222 29.87 3.26 -2.18
N TYR A 223 29.52 2.79 -0.98
CA TYR A 223 28.48 1.78 -0.77
C TYR A 223 27.12 2.26 -1.29
N ALA A 224 26.71 3.48 -0.93
CA ALA A 224 25.44 4.06 -1.37
C ALA A 224 25.37 4.13 -2.91
N ARG A 225 26.46 4.56 -3.55
CA ARG A 225 26.57 4.61 -5.02
C ARG A 225 26.50 3.23 -5.65
N GLU A 226 27.25 2.26 -5.13
CA GLU A 226 27.30 0.89 -5.63
C GLU A 226 25.93 0.21 -5.56
N HIS A 227 25.17 0.47 -4.50
CA HIS A 227 23.87 -0.18 -4.26
C HIS A 227 22.68 0.60 -4.85
N GLY A 228 22.94 1.74 -5.51
CA GLY A 228 21.91 2.60 -6.09
C GLY A 228 21.02 3.24 -5.05
N ILE A 229 21.57 3.59 -3.89
CA ILE A 229 20.87 4.27 -2.81
C ILE A 229 20.85 5.78 -3.12
N THR A 230 19.66 6.36 -3.12
CA THR A 230 19.46 7.82 -3.24
C THR A 230 19.39 8.44 -1.86
N THR A 231 19.96 9.63 -1.68
CA THR A 231 19.94 10.33 -0.39
C THR A 231 19.25 11.68 -0.52
N LEU A 232 18.34 11.95 0.40
CA LEU A 232 17.57 13.21 0.48
C LEU A 232 17.87 13.89 1.81
N TYR A 233 18.11 15.20 1.79
CA TYR A 233 18.36 16.02 2.98
C TYR A 233 17.16 16.93 3.26
N GLN A 234 16.37 16.68 4.31
CA GLN A 234 15.05 17.31 4.49
C GLN A 234 15.08 18.51 5.45
N ASN A 235 14.45 19.63 5.06
CA ASN A 235 14.37 20.87 5.85
C ASN A 235 13.24 20.84 6.89
N GLY A 236 12.22 20.00 6.68
CA GLY A 236 10.98 20.03 7.46
C GLY A 236 11.11 19.55 8.91
N PRO A 237 10.17 19.97 9.79
CA PRO A 237 10.04 19.51 11.19
C PRO A 237 9.45 18.08 11.30
N ASN A 238 9.71 17.18 10.36
CA ASN A 238 9.53 15.74 10.61
C ASN A 238 10.72 15.32 11.49
N GLU A 239 10.51 15.44 12.80
CA GLU A 239 11.41 16.22 13.66
C GLU A 239 12.61 15.47 14.25
N TYR A 240 12.74 14.13 14.10
CA TYR A 240 13.84 13.39 14.78
C TYR A 240 14.38 12.16 14.04
N GLY A 241 13.82 11.76 12.89
CA GLY A 241 14.15 10.48 12.27
C GLY A 241 14.89 10.65 10.95
N SER A 242 16.17 10.30 10.92
CA SER A 242 16.79 9.85 9.68
C SER A 242 16.52 8.36 9.51
N GLY A 243 16.40 7.89 8.27
CA GLY A 243 15.98 6.52 8.03
C GLY A 243 16.30 6.02 6.63
N TYR A 244 16.54 4.72 6.55
CA TYR A 244 16.70 3.99 5.31
C TYR A 244 15.43 3.24 4.91
N ASN A 245 14.87 3.59 3.75
CA ASN A 245 13.79 2.86 3.10
C ASN A 245 14.36 1.89 2.05
N ARG A 246 14.40 0.60 2.38
CA ARG A 246 14.93 -0.46 1.51
C ARG A 246 14.13 -0.63 0.22
N ASN A 247 12.80 -0.53 0.28
CA ASN A 247 11.93 -0.76 -0.87
C ASN A 247 12.17 0.29 -1.97
N LEU A 248 12.49 1.51 -1.55
CA LEU A 248 12.75 2.63 -2.45
C LEU A 248 14.25 2.85 -2.67
N LYS A 249 15.11 2.19 -1.90
CA LYS A 249 16.55 2.45 -1.80
C LYS A 249 16.83 3.93 -1.56
N VAL A 250 16.15 4.51 -0.58
CA VAL A 250 16.31 5.92 -0.23
C VAL A 250 16.71 6.07 1.22
N ILE A 251 17.77 6.81 1.47
CA ILE A 251 18.09 7.35 2.79
C ILE A 251 17.52 8.76 2.85
N HIS A 252 16.75 9.06 3.88
CA HIS A 252 16.43 10.44 4.23
C HIS A 252 17.25 10.84 5.45
N ILE A 253 17.84 12.02 5.37
CA ILE A 253 18.58 12.67 6.44
C ILE A 253 17.76 13.86 6.90
N GLY A 254 17.28 13.79 8.14
CA GLY A 254 16.57 14.90 8.77
C GLY A 254 17.52 16.03 9.20
N GLY A 255 16.94 17.18 9.53
CA GLY A 255 17.68 18.28 10.16
C GLY A 255 18.43 19.21 9.22
N ALA A 256 18.20 19.16 7.90
CA ALA A 256 18.94 19.97 6.92
C ALA A 256 18.84 21.50 7.12
N GLY A 257 17.84 21.97 7.86
CA GLY A 257 17.65 23.38 8.19
C GLY A 257 18.31 23.86 9.49
N TRP A 258 18.81 22.95 10.33
CA TRP A 258 19.29 23.30 11.69
C TRP A 258 20.43 22.43 12.24
N SER A 259 20.72 21.28 11.63
CA SER A 259 21.86 20.43 11.98
C SER A 259 23.15 20.89 11.30
N THR A 260 24.29 20.60 11.93
CA THR A 260 25.59 20.87 11.31
C THR A 260 25.88 19.87 10.18
N PRO A 261 26.74 20.24 9.21
CA PRO A 261 27.21 19.31 8.18
C PRO A 261 27.82 18.03 8.75
N GLU A 262 28.55 18.12 9.86
CA GLU A 262 29.17 17.00 10.56
C GLU A 262 28.14 16.05 11.15
N ALA A 263 27.08 16.58 11.79
CA ALA A 263 26.01 15.76 12.33
C ALA A 263 25.24 15.04 11.21
N MET A 264 24.91 15.76 10.13
CA MET A 264 24.24 15.15 8.98
C MET A 264 25.10 14.09 8.28
N ALA A 265 26.41 14.30 8.22
CA ALA A 265 27.35 13.34 7.65
C ALA A 265 27.51 12.09 8.55
N GLY A 266 27.57 12.27 9.87
CA GLY A 266 27.53 11.17 10.84
C GLY A 266 26.27 10.33 10.69
N GLU A 267 25.12 10.98 10.55
CA GLU A 267 23.85 10.31 10.37
C GLU A 267 23.74 9.58 9.03
N PHE A 268 24.30 10.15 7.96
CA PHE A 268 24.41 9.44 6.69
C PHE A 268 25.22 8.13 6.83
N VAL A 269 26.37 8.16 7.51
CA VAL A 269 27.16 6.94 7.76
C VAL A 269 26.37 5.92 8.56
N ARG A 270 25.63 6.37 9.59
CA ARG A 270 24.75 5.52 10.39
C ARG A 270 23.70 4.81 9.52
N GLN A 271 23.00 5.56 8.68
CA GLN A 271 21.95 5.01 7.79
C GLN A 271 22.50 4.08 6.71
N VAL A 272 23.71 4.33 6.21
CA VAL A 272 24.39 3.41 5.29
C VAL A 272 24.77 2.10 5.99
N GLU A 273 25.21 2.15 7.25
CA GLU A 273 25.53 0.94 8.00
C GLU A 273 24.28 0.10 8.27
N ILE A 274 23.17 0.75 8.65
CA ILE A 274 21.82 0.14 8.72
C ILE A 274 21.49 -0.52 7.37
N ALA A 275 21.72 0.16 6.24
CA ALA A 275 21.44 -0.39 4.91
C ALA A 275 22.25 -1.65 4.54
N LYS A 276 23.35 -1.97 5.25
CA LYS A 276 24.13 -3.20 5.04
C LYS A 276 23.47 -4.44 5.65
N SER A 277 22.72 -4.27 6.73
CA SER A 277 22.22 -5.39 7.55
C SER A 277 20.71 -5.43 7.74
N ARG A 278 19.98 -4.35 7.40
CA ARG A 278 18.54 -4.20 7.66
C ARG A 278 17.72 -5.43 7.27
N TRP A 279 17.09 -6.03 8.29
CA TRP A 279 16.23 -7.23 8.27
C TRP A 279 16.99 -8.55 8.09
N THR A 280 18.17 -8.64 8.68
CA THR A 280 18.88 -9.90 8.88
C THR A 280 18.99 -10.16 10.39
N PRO A 281 18.15 -11.03 10.97
CA PRO A 281 17.15 -11.90 10.34
C PRO A 281 15.86 -11.17 9.96
N SER A 282 15.10 -11.79 9.05
CA SER A 282 13.78 -11.33 8.65
C SER A 282 12.81 -11.36 9.84
N PRO A 283 11.92 -10.36 10.01
CA PRO A 283 10.88 -10.42 11.05
C PRO A 283 9.96 -11.64 10.86
N LEU A 284 9.76 -12.09 9.60
CA LEU A 284 9.07 -13.35 9.31
C LEU A 284 9.84 -14.56 9.83
N GLY A 285 9.26 -15.25 10.82
CA GLY A 285 9.80 -16.48 11.40
C GLY A 285 10.81 -16.24 12.54
N THR A 286 11.00 -14.99 12.97
CA THR A 286 11.85 -14.63 14.11
C THR A 286 10.96 -14.16 15.25
N ASP A 287 11.21 -14.66 16.47
CA ASP A 287 10.53 -14.18 17.67
C ASP A 287 10.86 -12.70 17.92
N LEU A 288 9.95 -11.96 18.55
CA LEU A 288 10.14 -10.53 18.82
C LEU A 288 11.43 -10.26 19.62
N GLY A 289 11.78 -11.13 20.59
CA GLY A 289 13.00 -10.97 21.37
C GLY A 289 14.26 -11.15 20.51
N GLU A 290 14.29 -12.19 19.67
CA GLU A 290 15.40 -12.44 18.75
C GLU A 290 15.54 -11.33 17.69
N TYR A 291 14.41 -10.82 17.19
CA TYR A 291 14.37 -9.68 16.27
C TYR A 291 14.89 -8.41 16.94
N ALA A 292 14.43 -8.12 18.16
CA ALA A 292 14.87 -6.95 18.93
C ALA A 292 16.37 -7.01 19.22
N GLU A 293 16.92 -8.17 19.57
CA GLU A 293 18.36 -8.35 19.76
C GLU A 293 19.16 -8.11 18.46
N ALA A 294 18.66 -8.62 17.34
CA ALA A 294 19.32 -8.42 16.05
C ALA A 294 19.29 -6.96 15.60
N ARG A 295 18.15 -6.27 15.78
CA ARG A 295 18.03 -4.83 15.52
C ARG A 295 18.91 -4.02 16.47
N GLY A 296 19.01 -4.41 17.74
CA GLY A 296 19.93 -3.79 18.69
C GLY A 296 21.40 -3.88 18.25
N ARG A 297 21.83 -5.02 17.71
CA ARG A 297 23.20 -5.17 17.14
C ARG A 297 23.40 -4.32 15.89
N GLU A 298 22.38 -4.16 15.06
CA GLU A 298 22.42 -3.30 13.88
C GLU A 298 22.55 -1.81 14.26
N GLU A 299 21.74 -1.33 15.20
CA GLU A 299 21.83 0.04 15.72
C GLU A 299 23.20 0.28 16.38
N GLU A 300 23.71 -0.68 17.16
CA GLU A 300 25.03 -0.60 17.78
C GLU A 300 26.16 -0.48 16.73
N ALA A 301 26.11 -1.28 15.66
CA ALA A 301 27.08 -1.21 14.58
C ALA A 301 27.01 0.14 13.85
N ALA A 302 25.81 0.64 13.59
CA ALA A 302 25.58 1.93 12.96
C ALA A 302 26.12 3.10 13.80
N ASN A 303 25.85 3.08 15.11
CA ASN A 303 26.36 4.07 16.06
C ASN A 303 27.88 4.03 16.16
N ARG A 304 28.50 2.84 16.16
CA ARG A 304 29.96 2.70 16.12
C ARG A 304 30.57 3.25 14.82
N ALA A 305 29.89 3.09 13.69
CA ALA A 305 30.34 3.63 12.41
C ALA A 305 30.30 5.16 12.39
N ALA A 306 29.20 5.77 12.86
CA ALA A 306 29.06 7.21 12.99
C ALA A 306 30.06 7.81 14.00
N TYR A 307 30.25 7.16 15.16
CA TYR A 307 31.26 7.57 16.14
C TYR A 307 32.69 7.54 15.57
N ARG A 308 33.03 6.50 14.81
CA ARG A 308 34.34 6.38 14.15
C ARG A 308 34.56 7.53 13.18
N MET A 309 33.54 7.90 12.40
CA MET A 309 33.61 9.05 11.51
C MET A 309 33.84 10.35 12.31
N GLY A 310 33.07 10.61 13.35
CA GLY A 310 33.24 11.80 14.18
C GLY A 310 34.63 11.90 14.82
N SER A 311 35.17 10.75 15.28
CA SER A 311 36.54 10.65 15.78
C SER A 311 37.59 10.98 14.72
N GLN A 312 37.38 10.56 13.46
CA GLN A 312 38.27 10.86 12.33
C GLN A 312 38.27 12.35 11.96
N LEU A 313 37.19 13.09 12.28
CA LEU A 313 37.11 14.54 12.11
C LEU A 313 37.69 15.33 13.29
N GLY A 314 38.04 14.67 14.39
CA GLY A 314 38.46 15.34 15.63
C GLY A 314 37.30 15.80 16.52
N HIS A 315 36.06 15.37 16.23
CA HIS A 315 34.85 15.67 17.01
C HIS A 315 34.46 14.49 17.92
N GLU A 316 35.44 13.89 18.60
CA GLU A 316 35.21 12.66 19.37
C GLU A 316 34.23 12.85 20.53
N GLU A 317 34.28 14.00 21.21
CA GLU A 317 33.41 14.29 22.36
C GLU A 317 31.95 14.41 21.94
N ASP A 318 31.66 15.22 20.91
CA ASP A 318 30.32 15.38 20.32
C ASP A 318 29.78 14.03 19.78
N ALA A 319 30.64 13.29 19.09
CA ALA A 319 30.29 11.97 18.55
C ALA A 319 30.04 10.94 19.66
N ARG A 320 30.77 11.02 20.78
CA ARG A 320 30.55 10.16 21.95
C ARG A 320 29.22 10.49 22.62
N GLN A 321 28.89 11.77 22.75
CA GLN A 321 27.61 12.20 23.32
C GLN A 321 26.44 11.75 22.43
N THR A 322 26.57 11.86 21.11
CA THR A 322 25.46 11.53 20.20
C THR A 322 25.32 10.03 19.94
N TYR A 323 26.43 9.32 19.70
CA TYR A 323 26.41 7.92 19.24
C TYR A 323 27.05 6.92 20.22
N GLY A 324 27.85 7.38 21.18
CA GLY A 324 28.61 6.52 22.09
C GLY A 324 27.93 6.24 23.44
N GLU A 325 26.85 6.96 23.76
CA GLU A 325 26.10 6.82 25.00
C GLU A 325 25.51 5.40 25.17
N ASP A 326 25.40 4.96 26.43
CA ASP A 326 24.98 3.61 26.84
C ASP A 326 25.69 2.46 26.09
N GLY A 327 26.97 2.66 25.76
CA GLY A 327 27.73 1.67 25.00
C GLY A 327 27.20 1.49 23.57
N PHE A 328 26.85 2.60 22.90
CA PHE A 328 26.33 2.68 21.54
C PHE A 328 24.87 2.23 21.37
N LYS A 329 24.07 2.24 22.45
CA LYS A 329 22.68 1.75 22.45
C LYS A 329 21.62 2.82 22.60
N SER A 330 21.99 4.05 23.01
CA SER A 330 21.00 5.09 23.33
C SER A 330 20.43 5.82 22.12
N HIS A 331 21.12 5.81 20.98
CA HIS A 331 20.73 6.55 19.78
C HIS A 331 20.10 5.62 18.74
N GLY A 332 18.80 5.76 18.49
CA GLY A 332 18.08 4.93 17.53
C GLY A 332 16.69 4.51 18.04
N ALA A 333 16.17 3.42 17.46
CA ALA A 333 14.85 2.88 17.78
C ALA A 333 14.77 2.39 19.23
N ASP A 334 13.73 2.80 19.95
CA ASP A 334 13.44 2.25 21.27
C ASP A 334 12.72 0.87 21.17
N TYR A 335 12.53 0.19 22.31
CA TYR A 335 11.88 -1.13 22.29
C TYR A 335 10.43 -1.08 21.74
N GLY A 336 9.72 0.04 21.89
CA GLY A 336 8.40 0.25 21.33
C GLY A 336 8.44 0.36 19.81
N ASP A 337 9.41 1.10 19.28
CA ASP A 337 9.66 1.22 17.84
C ASP A 337 10.01 -0.14 17.21
N LEU A 338 10.79 -0.97 17.92
CA LEU A 338 11.19 -2.29 17.45
C LEU A 338 10.00 -3.28 17.39
N ALA A 339 9.09 -3.21 18.36
CA ALA A 339 7.86 -4.02 18.36
C ALA A 339 6.94 -3.61 17.21
N GLN A 340 6.78 -2.30 16.99
CA GLN A 340 6.01 -1.80 15.85
C GLN A 340 6.66 -2.19 14.50
N GLU A 341 7.99 -2.06 14.37
CA GLU A 341 8.71 -2.47 13.15
C GLU A 341 8.60 -3.98 12.90
N HIS A 342 8.61 -4.81 13.95
CA HIS A 342 8.41 -6.25 13.84
C HIS A 342 7.02 -6.60 13.32
N ASP A 343 5.98 -5.99 13.87
CA ASP A 343 4.58 -6.20 13.44
C ASP A 343 4.34 -5.73 12.00
N GLU A 344 4.83 -4.54 11.65
CA GLU A 344 4.76 -4.00 10.29
C GLU A 344 5.57 -4.86 9.31
N GLY A 345 6.74 -5.34 9.74
CA GLY A 345 7.60 -6.22 8.97
C GLY A 345 6.99 -7.60 8.73
N LEU A 346 6.31 -8.15 9.72
CA LEU A 346 5.50 -9.38 9.59
C LEU A 346 4.35 -9.16 8.62
N GLU A 347 3.61 -8.06 8.73
CA GLU A 347 2.51 -7.74 7.81
C GLU A 347 3.05 -7.66 6.37
N GLN A 348 4.15 -6.94 6.13
CA GLN A 348 4.75 -6.85 4.79
C GLN A 348 5.32 -8.18 4.30
N ALA A 349 5.96 -8.97 5.15
CA ALA A 349 6.53 -10.25 4.76
C ALA A 349 5.44 -11.30 4.48
N ILE A 350 4.30 -11.26 5.17
CA ILE A 350 3.11 -12.05 4.86
C ILE A 350 2.53 -11.62 3.51
N LEU A 351 2.42 -10.31 3.26
CA LEU A 351 1.95 -9.76 1.99
C LEU A 351 2.88 -10.08 0.81
N ASN A 352 4.18 -10.27 1.05
CA ASN A 352 5.20 -10.51 0.04
C ASN A 352 5.71 -11.97 -0.04
N GLY A 353 5.29 -12.86 0.87
CA GLY A 353 5.80 -14.22 1.06
C GLY A 353 5.12 -15.32 0.21
N PRO A 354 5.53 -16.60 0.39
CA PRO A 354 5.12 -17.75 -0.43
C PRO A 354 3.63 -18.13 -0.38
N PHE A 355 2.83 -17.53 0.51
CA PHE A 355 1.36 -17.63 0.50
C PHE A 355 0.71 -17.00 -0.74
N LYS A 356 1.51 -16.39 -1.62
CA LYS A 356 1.16 -16.02 -3.00
C LYS A 356 0.60 -17.17 -3.86
N LEU A 357 0.74 -18.44 -3.42
CA LEU A 357 0.24 -19.63 -4.12
C LEU A 357 -1.07 -20.19 -3.56
N PHE A 358 -1.60 -19.67 -2.45
CA PHE A 358 -2.82 -20.20 -1.83
C PHE A 358 -3.90 -19.15 -1.51
N ASN A 359 -3.75 -17.89 -1.96
CA ASN A 359 -4.80 -16.86 -1.80
C ASN A 359 -4.99 -16.00 -3.05
#